data_AF-A0A1C6L5Z1-F1
#
_entry.id   AF-A0A1C6L5Z1-F1
#
_cell.length_a   1.000
_cell.length_b   1.000
_cell.length_c   1.000
_cell.angle_alpha   90.00
_cell.angle_beta   90.00
_cell.angle_gamma   90.00
#
_symmetry.space_group_name_H-M   'P 1'
#
loop_
_entity.id
_entity.type
_entity.pdbx_description
1 polymer ?
#
loop_
_entity_poly.entity_id
_entity_poly.type
_entity_poly.pdbx_seq_one_letter_code
_entity_poly.pdbx_strand_id
1 'polypeptide(L)'
;MDNIKESKEYKLAKEWEMAVNSFSFNPKRFAAAIPDMHPTLQQSLYRLFKECSIVMADETRLYDDRNRASHEEAKCLMEYLKTNGKHIPLK
;
A
#
# COMPACT_ATOMS: atom_id res chain seq x y z
N MET A 1 -0.05 20.93 13.30
CA MET A 1 0.12 19.67 12.55
C MET A 1 -0.84 18.70 13.21
N ASP A 2 -1.92 18.36 12.52
CA ASP A 2 -2.98 17.54 13.11
C ASP A 2 -2.42 16.18 13.53
N ASN A 3 -2.92 15.65 14.65
CA ASN A 3 -2.50 14.35 15.16
C ASN A 3 -2.89 13.27 14.14
N ILE A 4 -1.90 12.67 13.46
CA ILE A 4 -2.15 11.62 12.45
C ILE A 4 -3.01 10.48 13.02
N LYS A 5 -2.91 10.20 14.32
CA LYS A 5 -3.68 9.13 14.98
C LYS A 5 -5.19 9.39 15.01
N GLU A 6 -5.61 10.63 14.86
CA GLU A 6 -7.02 11.02 14.83
C GLU A 6 -7.61 11.00 13.41
N SER A 7 -6.76 10.91 12.38
CA SER A 7 -7.20 10.90 10.99
C SER A 7 -7.99 9.64 10.65
N LYS A 8 -8.87 9.75 9.66
CA LYS A 8 -9.61 8.60 9.13
C LYS A 8 -8.68 7.59 8.46
N GLU A 9 -7.57 8.06 7.86
CA GLU A 9 -6.57 7.24 7.20
C GLU A 9 -5.80 6.36 8.21
N TYR A 10 -5.44 6.91 9.37
CA TYR A 10 -4.78 6.12 10.41
C TYR A 10 -5.72 5.06 11.00
N LYS A 11 -6.99 5.42 11.25
CA LYS A 11 -8.01 4.46 11.70
C LYS A 11 -8.18 3.33 10.69
N LEU A 12 -8.30 3.67 9.39
CA LEU A 12 -8.39 2.69 8.31
C LEU A 12 -7.14 1.80 8.22
N ALA A 13 -5.94 2.34 8.43
CA ALA A 13 -4.71 1.55 8.45
C ALA A 13 -4.70 0.51 9.58
N LYS A 14 -5.23 0.86 10.76
CA LYS A 14 -5.38 -0.08 11.89
C LYS A 14 -6.47 -1.13 11.63
N GLU A 15 -7.59 -0.76 11.01
CA GLU A 15 -8.62 -1.71 10.59
C GLU A 15 -8.07 -2.71 9.57
N TRP A 16 -7.30 -2.22 8.60
CA TRP A 16 -6.61 -3.07 7.63
C TRP A 16 -5.60 -4.01 8.29
N GLU A 17 -4.77 -3.52 9.21
CA GLU A 17 -3.83 -4.34 9.98
C GLU A 17 -4.54 -5.48 10.71
N MET A 18 -5.68 -5.20 11.34
CA MET A 18 -6.51 -6.23 11.98
C MET A 18 -7.08 -7.22 10.97
N ALA A 19 -7.54 -6.74 9.81
CA ALA A 19 -8.11 -7.59 8.76
C ALA A 19 -7.07 -8.56 8.18
N VAL A 20 -5.84 -8.11 7.93
CA VAL A 20 -4.77 -8.96 7.36
C VAL A 20 -4.11 -9.87 8.40
N ASN A 21 -4.16 -9.50 9.69
CA ASN A 21 -3.70 -10.34 10.80
C ASN A 21 -4.68 -11.49 11.13
N SER A 22 -5.85 -11.55 10.48
CA SER A 22 -6.79 -12.67 10.62
C SER A 22 -6.29 -13.91 9.87
N PHE A 23 -6.30 -15.08 10.52
CA PHE A 23 -5.97 -16.38 9.92
C PHE A 23 -6.80 -16.73 8.66
N SER A 24 -7.93 -16.05 8.44
CA SER A 24 -8.81 -16.26 7.29
C SER A 24 -8.57 -15.30 6.12
N PHE A 25 -7.68 -14.31 6.25
CA PHE A 25 -7.43 -13.36 5.18
C PHE A 25 -6.74 -14.04 3.99
N ASN A 26 -7.31 -13.88 2.80
CA ASN A 26 -6.77 -14.44 1.57
C ASN A 26 -6.47 -13.30 0.58
N PRO A 27 -5.19 -12.91 0.40
CA PRO A 27 -4.80 -11.83 -0.51
C PRO A 27 -5.28 -12.06 -1.95
N LYS A 28 -5.32 -13.31 -2.41
CA LYS A 28 -5.79 -13.64 -3.78
C LYS A 28 -7.28 -13.38 -3.94
N ARG A 29 -8.09 -13.70 -2.93
CA ARG A 29 -9.53 -13.40 -2.94
C ARG A 29 -9.80 -11.90 -2.86
N PHE A 30 -9.05 -11.17 -2.04
CA PHE A 30 -9.11 -9.70 -2.01
C PHE A 30 -8.81 -9.11 -3.39
N ALA A 31 -7.70 -9.53 -4.02
CA ALA A 31 -7.33 -9.05 -5.35
C ALA A 31 -8.37 -9.39 -6.43
N ALA A 32 -8.99 -10.57 -6.35
CA ALA A 32 -10.04 -10.99 -7.29
C ALA A 32 -11.32 -10.15 -7.22
N ALA A 33 -11.56 -9.43 -6.11
CA ALA A 33 -12.70 -8.53 -5.96
C ALA A 33 -12.43 -7.09 -6.46
N ILE A 34 -11.17 -6.74 -6.76
CA ILE A 34 -10.82 -5.39 -7.26
C ILE A 34 -11.55 -5.03 -8.56
N PRO A 35 -11.71 -5.93 -9.55
CA PRO A 35 -12.46 -5.64 -10.77
C PRO A 35 -13.91 -5.21 -10.54
N ASP A 36 -14.54 -5.62 -9.43
CA ASP A 36 -15.92 -5.27 -9.08
C ASP A 36 -16.04 -3.87 -8.48
N MET A 37 -14.92 -3.23 -8.11
CA MET A 37 -14.92 -1.84 -7.62
C MET A 37 -15.19 -0.87 -8.76
N HIS A 38 -15.79 0.29 -8.44
CA HIS A 38 -15.93 1.39 -9.39
C HIS A 38 -14.55 1.74 -10.01
N PRO A 39 -14.42 1.93 -11.34
CA PRO A 39 -13.11 2.11 -12.00
C PRO A 39 -12.23 3.23 -11.43
N THR A 40 -12.84 4.36 -11.03
CA THR A 40 -12.10 5.41 -10.31
C THR A 40 -11.50 4.92 -8.99
N LEU A 41 -12.23 4.09 -8.23
CA LEU A 41 -11.74 3.58 -6.95
C LEU A 41 -10.62 2.56 -7.17
N GLN A 42 -10.61 1.82 -8.28
CA GLN A 42 -9.47 0.98 -8.67
C GLN A 42 -8.19 1.83 -8.85
N GLN A 43 -8.30 3.01 -9.50
CA GLN A 43 -7.17 3.94 -9.61
C GLN A 43 -6.76 4.52 -8.24
N SER A 44 -7.72 4.87 -7.38
CA SER A 44 -7.42 5.32 -6.01
C SER A 44 -6.71 4.25 -5.20
N LEU A 45 -7.12 2.99 -5.32
CA LEU A 45 -6.49 1.86 -4.66
C LEU A 45 -5.05 1.66 -5.17
N TYR A 46 -4.81 1.77 -6.47
CA TYR A 46 -3.44 1.70 -7.00
C TYR A 46 -2.56 2.85 -6.47
N ARG A 47 -3.09 4.09 -6.41
CA ARG A 47 -2.36 5.21 -5.78
C ARG A 47 -2.01 4.90 -4.33
N LEU A 48 -2.95 4.37 -3.57
CA LEU A 48 -2.71 3.93 -2.19
C LEU A 48 -1.58 2.89 -2.12
N PHE A 49 -1.60 1.86 -2.96
CA PHE A 49 -0.51 0.87 -3.00
C PHE A 49 0.84 1.47 -3.34
N LYS A 50 0.88 2.46 -4.24
CA LYS A 50 2.11 3.19 -4.56
C LYS A 50 2.65 3.95 -3.35
N GLU A 51 1.80 4.66 -2.62
CA GLU A 51 2.20 5.36 -1.38
C GLU A 51 2.67 4.38 -0.29
N CYS A 52 1.98 3.25 -0.12
CA CYS A 52 2.45 2.18 0.76
C CYS A 52 3.85 1.68 0.35
N SER A 53 4.08 1.47 -0.95
CA SER A 53 5.36 1.02 -1.48
C SER A 53 6.49 2.03 -1.25
N ILE A 54 6.20 3.34 -1.35
CA ILE A 54 7.16 4.40 -1.00
C ILE A 54 7.60 4.27 0.46
N VAL A 55 6.66 4.14 1.39
CA VAL A 55 6.95 3.97 2.83
C VAL A 55 7.68 2.64 3.10
N MET A 56 7.38 1.58 2.34
CA MET A 56 8.06 0.30 2.47
C MET A 56 9.48 0.31 1.88
N ALA A 57 9.75 1.15 0.88
CA ALA A 57 11.06 1.34 0.27
C ALA A 57 11.97 2.33 1.02
N ASP A 58 11.44 3.06 2.00
CA ASP A 58 12.16 4.09 2.76
C ASP A 58 13.36 3.51 3.52
N GLU A 59 14.58 3.94 3.16
CA GLU A 59 15.82 3.46 3.76
C GLU A 59 16.08 4.00 5.17
N THR A 60 15.31 4.99 5.62
CA THR A 60 15.47 5.59 6.96
C THR A 60 14.78 4.78 8.06
N ARG A 61 13.92 3.83 7.70
CA ARG A 61 13.25 2.92 8.65
C ARG A 61 14.13 1.72 8.98
N LEU A 62 13.98 1.22 10.21
CA LEU A 62 14.59 -0.05 10.61
C LEU A 62 13.76 -1.22 10.09
N TYR A 63 14.42 -2.15 9.42
CA TYR A 63 13.85 -3.40 8.90
C TYR A 63 14.52 -4.59 9.59
N ASP A 64 13.72 -5.61 9.88
CA ASP A 64 14.18 -6.91 10.35
C ASP A 64 13.85 -7.99 9.32
N ASP A 65 14.27 -9.22 9.57
CA ASP A 65 14.19 -10.29 8.58
C ASP A 65 12.74 -10.65 8.19
N ARG A 66 11.73 -10.26 8.99
CA ARG A 66 10.31 -10.48 8.67
C ARG A 66 9.83 -9.58 7.54
N ASN A 67 10.41 -8.39 7.37
CA ASN A 67 9.97 -7.40 6.39
C ASN A 67 11.04 -7.02 5.35
N ARG A 68 12.27 -7.51 5.49
CA ARG A 68 13.40 -7.27 4.57
C ARG A 68 13.07 -7.55 3.11
N ALA A 69 12.50 -8.72 2.80
CA ALA A 69 12.17 -9.09 1.42
C ALA A 69 11.19 -8.08 0.78
N SER A 70 10.12 -7.72 1.51
CA SER A 70 9.14 -6.74 1.03
C SER A 70 9.72 -5.33 0.86
N HIS A 71 10.71 -4.95 1.68
CA HIS A 71 11.43 -3.70 1.54
C HIS A 71 12.28 -3.68 0.27
N GLU A 72 13.05 -4.73 0.02
CA GLU A 72 13.91 -4.85 -1.16
C GLU A 72 13.09 -4.86 -2.46
N GLU A 73 11.99 -5.61 -2.50
CA GLU A 73 11.07 -5.59 -3.64
C GLU A 73 10.45 -4.20 -3.86
N ALA A 74 10.01 -3.53 -2.78
CA ALA A 74 9.46 -2.18 -2.87
C ALA A 74 10.50 -1.20 -3.41
N LYS A 75 11.77 -1.29 -3.01
CA LYS A 75 12.86 -0.48 -3.57
C LYS A 75 13.02 -0.69 -5.07
N CYS A 76 13.09 -1.95 -5.51
CA CYS A 76 13.20 -2.27 -6.93
C CYS A 76 12.01 -1.73 -7.74
N LEU A 77 10.79 -1.90 -7.23
CA LEU A 77 9.58 -1.37 -7.86
C LEU A 77 9.62 0.16 -7.96
N MET A 78 9.99 0.84 -6.87
CA MET A 78 10.03 2.30 -6.83
C MET A 78 11.10 2.86 -7.77
N GLU A 79 12.26 2.20 -7.89
CA GLU A 79 13.30 2.59 -8.85
C GLU A 79 12.81 2.45 -10.30
N TYR A 80 12.18 1.31 -10.64
CA TYR A 80 11.58 1.13 -11.96
C TYR A 80 10.53 2.21 -12.28
N LEU A 81 9.67 2.55 -11.31
CA LEU A 81 8.60 3.53 -11.48
C LEU A 81 9.11 4.97 -11.60
N LYS A 82 10.31 5.31 -11.13
CA LYS A 82 10.91 6.64 -11.38
C LYS A 82 11.13 6.88 -12.87
N THR A 83 11.56 5.84 -13.59
CA THR A 83 11.87 5.93 -15.03
C THR A 83 10.67 5.59 -15.90
N ASN A 84 9.85 4.61 -15.50
CA ASN A 84 8.81 4.01 -16.35
C ASN A 84 7.38 4.29 -15.86
N GLY A 85 7.23 5.01 -14.75
CA GLY A 85 5.93 5.29 -14.16
C GLY A 85 5.05 6.13 -15.09
N LYS A 86 3.75 5.80 -15.11
CA LYS A 86 2.74 6.61 -15.80
C LYS A 86 2.10 7.60 -14.83
N HIS A 87 1.72 8.77 -15.34
CA HIS A 87 0.88 9.69 -14.57
C HIS A 87 -0.51 9.06 -14.35
N ILE A 88 -0.95 9.04 -13.09
CA ILE A 88 -2.27 8.57 -12.70
C ILE A 88 -3.03 9.79 -12.18
N PRO A 89 -4.02 10.30 -12.93
CA PRO A 89 -4.69 11.54 -12.59
C PRO A 89 -5.44 11.43 -11.26
N LEU A 90 -5.36 12.47 -10.43
CA LEU A 90 -6.31 12.68 -9.35
C LEU A 90 -7.65 13.10 -9.98
N LYS A 91 -8.75 12.67 -9.38
CA LYS A 91 -10.07 13.26 -9.71
C LYS A 91 -10.12 14.68 -9.18
#